data_AF-A0A956LAY1-F1
#
_entry.id   AF-A0A956LAY1-F1
#
_cell.length_a   1.000
_cell.length_b   1.000
_cell.length_c   1.000
_cell.angle_alpha   90.00
_cell.angle_beta   90.00
_cell.angle_gamma   90.00
#
_symmetry.space_group_name_H-M   'P 1'
#
loop_
_entity.id
_entity.type
_entity.pdbx_description
1 polymer ?
#
loop_
_entity_poly.entity_id
_entity_poly.type
_entity_poly.pdbx_seq_one_letter_code
_entity_poly.pdbx_strand_id
1 'polypeptide(L)'
;MDGEREEAIDGGRDDATGGEAGERGASPRGWSSPKIEVRERDGHRGVYATSPIAAGERLATLARVFVERPSKYTIQIDERRHQAGTSETDDFFNHSCEPNCFLDFEALAFVAARPIAVGEQLSFNYLTSEWDMDEPFTCWCERPG
;
A
#
# COMPACT_ATOMS: atom_id res chain seq x y z
N MET A 1 -43.28 41.21 -30.40
CA MET A 1 -43.40 41.25 -28.92
C MET A 1 -44.65 40.50 -28.57
N ASP A 2 -44.70 39.95 -27.35
CA ASP A 2 -45.77 39.05 -26.88
C ASP A 2 -45.72 37.68 -27.65
N GLY A 3 -46.03 36.51 -27.09
CA GLY A 3 -46.74 36.13 -25.85
C GLY A 3 -48.00 35.34 -26.26
N GLU A 4 -48.29 34.12 -25.80
CA GLU A 4 -47.67 33.19 -24.83
C GLU A 4 -47.91 31.70 -25.25
N ARG A 5 -47.50 30.73 -24.40
CA ARG A 5 -47.90 29.32 -24.09
C ARG A 5 -49.01 28.60 -24.93
N GLU A 6 -49.31 27.29 -24.88
CA GLU A 6 -49.04 26.10 -24.00
C GLU A 6 -48.56 24.91 -24.90
N GLU A 7 -48.37 23.63 -24.56
CA GLU A 7 -48.57 22.69 -23.40
C GLU A 7 -47.24 21.93 -23.13
N ALA A 8 -46.95 21.12 -22.09
CA ALA A 8 -47.66 20.28 -21.09
C ALA A 8 -47.73 18.75 -21.36
N ILE A 9 -46.90 17.98 -20.62
CA ILE A 9 -47.03 16.60 -20.07
C ILE A 9 -45.80 16.43 -19.13
N ASP A 10 -45.86 16.00 -17.86
CA ASP A 10 -46.41 14.82 -17.17
C ASP A 10 -45.42 13.61 -17.05
N GLY A 11 -45.44 12.96 -15.88
CA GLY A 11 -44.96 11.59 -15.64
C GLY A 11 -43.46 11.35 -15.40
N GLY A 12 -43.11 10.77 -14.23
CA GLY A 12 -41.82 10.11 -13.96
C GLY A 12 -41.25 10.38 -12.55
N ARG A 13 -41.02 9.34 -11.75
CA ARG A 13 -40.48 9.47 -10.37
C ARG A 13 -39.89 8.16 -9.83
N ASP A 14 -38.84 7.71 -10.51
CA ASP A 14 -38.22 6.40 -10.34
C ASP A 14 -36.87 6.41 -11.08
N ASP A 15 -35.79 5.76 -10.63
CA ASP A 15 -35.43 5.37 -9.26
C ASP A 15 -33.88 5.35 -9.16
N ALA A 16 -33.29 4.90 -8.06
CA ALA A 16 -31.84 4.87 -7.87
C ALA A 16 -31.12 3.83 -8.75
N THR A 17 -29.99 4.20 -9.35
CA THR A 17 -28.67 3.49 -9.37
C THR A 17 -27.72 4.13 -10.40
N GLY A 18 -26.42 3.80 -10.34
CA GLY A 18 -25.43 4.27 -11.33
C GLY A 18 -24.31 5.14 -10.76
N GLY A 19 -23.60 4.67 -9.74
CA GLY A 19 -22.36 5.30 -9.29
C GLY A 19 -21.21 5.00 -10.26
N GLU A 20 -21.11 5.76 -11.36
CA GLU A 20 -20.01 5.62 -12.32
C GLU A 20 -18.67 5.97 -11.64
N ALA A 21 -17.87 4.93 -11.37
CA ALA A 21 -16.55 5.05 -10.78
C ALA A 21 -15.53 5.55 -11.82
N GLY A 22 -15.66 6.85 -12.17
CA GLY A 22 -14.85 7.50 -13.20
C GLY A 22 -13.35 7.22 -13.04
N GLU A 23 -12.72 6.86 -14.16
CA GLU A 23 -11.34 6.37 -14.23
C GLU A 23 -10.33 7.41 -13.74
N ARG A 24 -9.99 7.34 -12.46
CA ARG A 24 -8.92 8.16 -11.88
C ARG A 24 -7.57 7.67 -12.39
N GLY A 25 -7.11 8.28 -13.47
CA GLY A 25 -5.81 8.00 -14.09
C GLY A 25 -4.68 7.94 -13.07
N ALA A 26 -3.88 6.88 -13.14
CA ALA A 26 -2.83 6.60 -12.17
C ALA A 26 -1.73 7.67 -12.20
N SER A 27 -1.58 8.41 -11.10
CA SER A 27 -0.35 9.17 -10.85
C SER A 27 0.82 8.19 -10.65
N PRO A 28 2.05 8.52 -11.08
CA PRO A 28 3.22 7.65 -10.98
C PRO A 28 3.84 7.63 -9.56
N ARG A 29 2.99 7.49 -8.54
CA ARG A 29 3.33 7.40 -7.12
C ARG A 29 2.60 6.23 -6.51
N GLY A 30 3.27 5.48 -5.63
CA GLY A 30 2.62 4.43 -4.84
C GLY A 30 1.46 5.00 -4.02
N TRP A 31 0.33 4.30 -3.99
CA TRP A 31 -0.76 4.63 -3.08
C TRP A 31 -0.42 4.16 -1.66
N SER A 32 -0.81 4.95 -0.66
CA SER A 32 -0.80 4.55 0.75
C SER A 32 -2.14 4.89 1.43
N SER A 33 -2.49 4.08 2.43
CA SER A 33 -3.74 4.24 3.19
C SER A 33 -3.67 5.45 4.12
N PRO A 34 -4.75 6.25 4.26
CA PRO A 34 -4.79 7.34 5.25
C PRO A 34 -4.75 6.85 6.71
N LYS A 35 -4.84 5.53 6.93
CA LYS A 35 -4.65 4.90 8.25
C LYS A 35 -3.18 4.68 8.63
N ILE A 36 -2.22 5.04 7.78
CA ILE A 36 -0.79 4.87 8.05
C ILE A 36 -0.03 6.17 7.80
N GLU A 37 1.09 6.36 8.52
CA GLU A 37 2.02 7.46 8.30
C GLU A 37 3.47 7.01 8.51
N VAL A 38 4.41 7.70 7.86
CA VAL A 38 5.85 7.52 8.12
C VAL A 38 6.23 8.37 9.34
N ARG A 39 6.81 7.76 10.38
CA ARG A 39 7.36 8.47 11.54
C ARG A 39 8.84 8.22 11.66
N GLU A 40 9.56 9.20 12.22
CA GLU A 40 10.94 9.03 12.68
C GLU A 40 10.96 8.79 14.20
N ARG A 41 11.81 7.85 14.64
CA ARG A 41 12.11 7.52 16.04
C ARG A 41 13.60 7.20 16.14
N ASP A 42 14.30 7.89 17.02
CA ASP A 42 15.71 7.64 17.35
C ASP A 42 16.66 7.58 16.14
N GLY A 43 16.37 8.38 15.10
CA GLY A 43 17.11 8.44 13.83
C GLY A 43 16.68 7.41 12.77
N HIS A 44 15.74 6.52 13.09
CA HIS A 44 15.18 5.52 12.18
C HIS A 44 13.77 5.90 11.73
N ARG A 45 13.47 5.71 10.44
CA ARG A 45 12.13 5.88 9.88
C ARG A 45 11.37 4.56 9.85
N GLY A 46 10.05 4.62 9.92
CA GLY A 46 9.18 3.47 9.73
C GLY A 46 7.72 3.86 9.51
N VAL A 47 6.93 2.96 8.95
CA VAL A 47 5.47 3.13 8.81
C VAL A 47 4.76 2.72 10.10
N TYR A 48 3.77 3.52 10.53
CA TYR A 48 2.97 3.25 11.73
C TYR A 48 1.48 3.52 11.49
N ALA A 49 0.63 2.84 12.25
CA ALA A 49 -0.82 3.05 12.22
C ALA A 49 -1.25 4.38 12.88
N THR A 50 -2.17 5.09 12.22
CA THR A 50 -2.88 6.29 12.71
C THR A 50 -4.34 5.98 13.09
N SER A 51 -4.85 4.81 12.69
CA SER A 51 -6.23 4.35 12.92
C SER A 51 -6.28 2.82 12.97
N PRO A 52 -7.35 2.20 13.55
CA PRO A 52 -7.47 0.75 13.59
C PRO A 52 -7.55 0.14 12.17
N ILE A 53 -6.70 -0.84 11.93
CA ILE A 53 -6.56 -1.56 10.66
C ILE A 53 -7.08 -2.98 10.82
N ALA A 54 -7.87 -3.45 9.85
CA ALA A 54 -8.41 -4.80 9.83
C ALA A 54 -7.43 -5.79 9.17
N ALA A 55 -7.50 -7.07 9.53
CA ALA A 55 -6.80 -8.12 8.78
C ALA A 55 -7.30 -8.14 7.32
N GLY A 56 -6.40 -8.35 6.36
CA GLY A 56 -6.69 -8.29 4.93
C GLY A 56 -6.83 -6.87 4.35
N GLU A 57 -6.72 -5.81 5.17
CA GLU A 57 -6.74 -4.43 4.66
C GLU A 57 -5.43 -4.11 3.92
N ARG A 58 -5.55 -3.51 2.72
CA ARG A 58 -4.41 -3.07 1.92
C ARG A 58 -3.90 -1.71 2.41
N LEU A 59 -2.58 -1.57 2.55
CA LEU A 59 -1.94 -0.51 3.32
C LEU A 59 -1.07 0.40 2.45
N ALA A 60 -0.31 -0.17 1.53
CA ALA A 60 0.40 0.58 0.48
C ALA A 60 0.57 -0.29 -0.78
N THR A 61 0.78 0.34 -1.94
CA THR A 61 1.19 -0.34 -3.18
C THR A 61 2.63 0.04 -3.51
N LEU A 62 3.45 -0.93 -3.92
CA LEU A 62 4.76 -0.67 -4.49
C LEU A 62 4.62 0.21 -5.73
N ALA A 63 5.55 1.15 -5.93
CA ALA A 63 5.50 2.09 -7.06
C ALA A 63 5.70 1.47 -8.46
N ARG A 64 5.99 0.16 -8.55
CA ARG A 64 6.23 -0.62 -9.79
C ARG A 64 7.40 -0.11 -10.64
N VAL A 65 8.47 0.32 -9.96
CA VAL A 65 9.73 0.81 -10.55
C VAL A 65 10.73 -0.34 -10.54
N PHE A 66 10.81 -1.09 -11.65
CA PHE A 66 11.61 -2.33 -11.69
C PHE A 66 13.06 -2.09 -12.14
N VAL A 67 14.00 -2.77 -11.48
CA VAL A 67 15.42 -2.83 -11.82
C VAL A 67 15.92 -4.28 -11.84
N GLU A 68 16.89 -4.57 -12.70
CA GLU A 68 17.48 -5.92 -12.83
C GLU A 68 18.58 -6.21 -11.80
N ARG A 69 19.18 -5.16 -11.21
CA ARG A 69 20.27 -5.30 -10.22
C ARG A 69 19.71 -5.12 -8.80
N PRO A 70 20.00 -6.02 -7.85
CA PRO A 70 19.65 -5.84 -6.45
C PRO A 70 20.45 -4.70 -5.81
N SER A 71 19.94 -4.24 -4.67
CA SER A 71 20.71 -3.63 -3.58
C SER A 71 19.87 -3.67 -2.30
N LYS A 72 20.45 -3.33 -1.15
CA LYS A 72 19.73 -3.18 0.14
C LYS A 72 18.58 -2.15 0.18
N TYR A 73 18.29 -1.46 -0.93
CA TYR A 73 17.15 -0.56 -1.12
C TYR A 73 16.20 -1.04 -2.23
N THR A 74 16.24 -2.33 -2.56
CA THR A 74 15.35 -2.96 -3.53
C THR A 74 14.70 -4.20 -2.93
N ILE A 75 13.42 -4.44 -3.20
CA ILE A 75 12.71 -5.67 -2.80
C ILE A 75 12.70 -6.60 -4.01
N GLN A 76 13.16 -7.87 -3.89
CA GLN A 76 12.99 -8.84 -4.97
C GLN A 76 11.49 -9.15 -5.19
N ILE A 77 11.05 -9.17 -6.46
CA ILE A 77 9.66 -9.41 -6.87
C ILE A 77 9.55 -10.65 -7.79
N ASP A 78 10.66 -11.01 -8.44
CA ASP A 78 10.77 -12.09 -9.42
C ASP A 78 12.26 -12.50 -9.54
N GLU A 79 12.57 -13.64 -10.16
CA GLU A 79 13.93 -14.17 -10.37
C GLU A 79 14.89 -13.10 -10.93
N ARG A 80 14.37 -12.21 -11.78
CA ARG A 80 15.16 -11.21 -12.54
C ARG A 80 14.70 -9.76 -12.32
N ARG A 81 13.81 -9.49 -11.36
CA ARG A 81 13.22 -8.15 -11.16
C ARG A 81 13.12 -7.79 -9.68
N HIS A 82 13.64 -6.61 -9.35
CA HIS A 82 13.51 -6.00 -8.03
C HIS A 82 12.72 -4.69 -8.16
N GLN A 83 11.84 -4.41 -7.20
CA GLN A 83 11.28 -3.08 -7.01
C GLN A 83 12.37 -2.17 -6.43
N ALA A 84 12.68 -1.06 -7.08
CA ALA A 84 13.54 -0.03 -6.52
C ALA A 84 12.80 0.83 -5.49
N GLY A 85 13.49 1.19 -4.40
CA GLY A 85 13.00 2.21 -3.47
C GLY A 85 12.75 3.54 -4.18
N THR A 86 11.66 4.20 -3.82
CA THR A 86 11.20 5.47 -4.40
C THR A 86 11.25 6.65 -3.43
N SER A 87 11.70 6.42 -2.20
CA SER A 87 11.62 7.34 -1.05
C SER A 87 10.19 7.70 -0.61
N GLU A 88 9.18 6.98 -1.10
CA GLU A 88 7.78 7.10 -0.69
C GLU A 88 7.45 6.11 0.45
N THR A 89 6.17 5.80 0.70
CA THR A 89 5.76 5.03 1.91
C THR A 89 6.21 3.56 1.88
N ASP A 90 6.41 2.97 0.70
CA ASP A 90 6.85 1.59 0.50
C ASP A 90 8.29 1.34 0.99
N ASP A 91 9.18 2.34 0.93
CA ASP A 91 10.58 2.26 1.39
C ASP A 91 10.74 2.13 2.93
N PHE A 92 9.67 2.34 3.71
CA PHE A 92 9.74 2.44 5.18
C PHE A 92 8.98 1.32 5.92
N PHE A 93 8.57 0.27 5.21
CA PHE A 93 8.11 -0.97 5.82
C PHE A 93 9.32 -1.76 6.34
N ASN A 94 9.54 -1.73 7.66
CA ASN A 94 10.70 -2.37 8.28
C ASN A 94 10.52 -3.89 8.46
N HIS A 95 11.63 -4.58 8.70
CA HIS A 95 11.62 -6.02 8.99
C HIS A 95 11.01 -6.37 10.35
N SER A 96 10.33 -7.51 10.43
CA SER A 96 10.13 -8.28 11.67
C SER A 96 10.10 -9.79 11.40
N CYS A 97 10.67 -10.59 12.30
CA CYS A 97 10.50 -12.06 12.33
C CYS A 97 9.07 -12.46 12.73
N GLU A 98 8.38 -11.63 13.54
CA GLU A 98 6.96 -11.75 13.88
C GLU A 98 6.19 -10.58 13.24
N PRO A 99 5.98 -10.56 11.90
CA PRO A 99 5.42 -9.43 11.18
C PRO A 99 3.91 -9.29 11.39
N ASN A 100 3.39 -8.07 11.16
CA ASN A 100 1.95 -7.79 11.14
C ASN A 100 1.41 -7.48 9.73
N CYS A 101 2.29 -7.37 8.73
CA CYS A 101 1.96 -7.21 7.31
C CYS A 101 2.67 -8.27 6.46
N PHE A 102 2.16 -8.52 5.26
CA PHE A 102 2.82 -9.29 4.21
C PHE A 102 2.78 -8.53 2.88
N LEU A 103 3.63 -8.92 1.93
CA LEU A 103 3.62 -8.41 0.56
C LEU A 103 2.79 -9.36 -0.33
N ASP A 104 1.71 -8.83 -0.90
CA ASP A 104 0.94 -9.46 -1.97
C ASP A 104 1.69 -9.21 -3.30
N PHE A 105 2.29 -10.26 -3.86
CA PHE A 105 3.09 -10.17 -5.10
C PHE A 105 2.26 -10.06 -6.39
N GLU A 106 0.97 -10.41 -6.35
CA GLU A 106 0.07 -10.25 -7.50
C GLU A 106 -0.39 -8.79 -7.59
N ALA A 107 -0.83 -8.23 -6.46
CA ALA A 107 -1.19 -6.81 -6.38
C ALA A 107 0.01 -5.86 -6.28
N LEU A 108 1.19 -6.37 -5.93
CA LEU A 108 2.36 -5.59 -5.49
C LEU A 108 1.99 -4.58 -4.40
N ALA A 109 1.47 -5.10 -3.29
CA ALA A 109 0.91 -4.30 -2.21
C ALA A 109 1.15 -4.89 -0.82
N PHE A 110 1.42 -4.04 0.17
CA PHE A 110 1.44 -4.43 1.57
C PHE A 110 0.02 -4.60 2.11
N VAL A 111 -0.23 -5.72 2.79
CA VAL A 111 -1.54 -6.12 3.33
C VAL A 111 -1.40 -6.55 4.78
N ALA A 112 -2.36 -6.18 5.63
CA ALA A 112 -2.37 -6.54 7.04
C ALA A 112 -2.59 -8.06 7.24
N ALA A 113 -1.65 -8.74 7.91
CA ALA A 113 -1.75 -10.17 8.23
C ALA A 113 -2.74 -10.44 9.40
N ARG A 114 -2.91 -9.45 10.28
CA ARG A 114 -3.81 -9.47 11.45
C ARG A 114 -4.37 -8.07 11.71
N PRO A 115 -5.30 -7.86 12.66
CA PRO A 115 -5.64 -6.51 13.11
C PRO A 115 -4.40 -5.80 13.68
N ILE A 116 -4.29 -4.50 13.41
CA ILE A 116 -3.16 -3.65 13.84
C ILE A 116 -3.72 -2.47 14.65
N ALA A 117 -3.13 -2.22 15.81
CA ALA A 117 -3.57 -1.19 16.76
C ALA A 117 -3.06 0.21 16.38
N VAL A 118 -3.78 1.26 16.81
CA VAL A 118 -3.34 2.65 16.65
C VAL A 118 -1.99 2.84 17.32
N GLY A 119 -1.03 3.43 16.62
CA GLY A 119 0.33 3.66 17.11
C GLY A 119 1.31 2.51 16.84
N GLU A 120 0.84 1.31 16.50
CA GLU A 120 1.68 0.14 16.20
C GLU A 120 2.51 0.35 14.92
N GLN A 121 3.74 -0.18 14.87
CA GLN A 121 4.60 -0.14 13.70
C GLN A 121 4.22 -1.23 12.70
N LEU A 122 4.19 -0.91 11.41
CA LEU A 122 3.95 -1.88 10.35
C LEU A 122 5.28 -2.53 9.92
N SER A 123 5.27 -3.85 9.79
CA SER A 123 6.46 -4.64 9.44
C SER A 123 6.13 -5.89 8.63
N PHE A 124 7.06 -6.33 7.78
CA PHE A 124 6.97 -7.57 7.01
C PHE A 124 8.26 -8.40 7.13
N ASN A 125 8.23 -9.66 6.72
CA ASN A 125 9.43 -10.49 6.71
C ASN A 125 10.14 -10.37 5.35
N TYR A 126 11.38 -9.84 5.32
CA TYR A 126 12.15 -9.66 4.08
C TYR A 126 12.48 -11.01 3.41
N LEU A 127 12.59 -12.08 4.20
CA LEU A 127 12.78 -13.46 3.74
C LEU A 127 11.56 -14.03 2.99
N THR A 128 10.44 -13.30 2.94
CA THR A 128 9.26 -13.68 2.12
C THR A 128 9.25 -13.03 0.73
N SER A 129 10.24 -12.18 0.41
CA SER A 129 10.45 -11.58 -0.91
C SER A 129 11.65 -12.10 -1.68
N GLU A 130 12.69 -12.58 -0.99
CA GLU A 130 13.99 -12.89 -1.62
C GLU A 130 14.21 -14.40 -1.77
N TRP A 131 14.59 -14.83 -2.97
CA TRP A 131 14.96 -16.22 -3.27
C TRP A 131 16.41 -16.54 -2.88
N ASP A 132 17.28 -15.52 -2.87
CA ASP A 132 18.64 -15.54 -2.34
C ASP A 132 18.97 -14.12 -1.87
N MET A 133 19.55 -13.95 -0.68
CA MET A 133 19.79 -12.62 -0.09
C MET A 133 21.11 -12.02 -0.61
N ASP A 134 21.02 -10.88 -1.31
CA ASP A 134 22.19 -10.18 -1.89
C ASP A 134 23.20 -9.70 -0.83
N GLU A 135 22.72 -9.26 0.35
CA GLU A 135 23.57 -8.96 1.52
C GLU A 135 22.83 -9.33 2.82
N PRO A 136 23.42 -10.16 3.72
CA PRO A 136 22.75 -10.57 4.96
C PRO A 136 22.65 -9.41 5.95
N PHE A 137 21.44 -8.92 6.20
CA PHE A 137 21.20 -7.90 7.23
C PHE A 137 21.29 -8.52 8.64
N THR A 138 21.89 -7.80 9.59
CA THR A 138 21.76 -8.14 11.01
C THR A 138 20.30 -7.93 11.41
N CYS A 139 19.57 -9.00 11.70
CA CYS A 139 18.25 -8.89 12.32
C CYS A 139 18.39 -8.54 13.81
N TRP A 140 17.64 -7.53 14.27
CA TRP A 140 17.60 -7.09 15.68
C TRP A 140 16.34 -7.56 16.41
N CYS A 141 15.51 -8.40 15.78
CA CYS A 141 14.43 -9.10 16.47
C CYS A 141 15.04 -10.12 17.43
N GLU A 142 14.64 -10.11 18.70
CA GLU A 142 15.14 -11.00 19.77
C GLU A 142 14.57 -12.43 19.67
N ARG A 143 14.39 -12.93 18.44
CA ARG A 143 13.75 -14.19 18.06
C ARG A 143 14.51 -14.84 16.91
N PRO A 144 14.72 -16.17 16.94
CA PRO A 144 15.09 -16.90 15.73
C PRO A 144 13.95 -16.81 14.72
N GLY A 145 14.30 -16.59 13.44
CA GLY A 145 13.40 -16.79 12.29
C GLY A 145 13.40 -18.22 11.79
#